data_AF-A0A537JC24-F1
#
_entry.id   AF-A0A537JC24-F1
#
_cell.length_a   1.000
_cell.length_b   1.000
_cell.length_c   1.000
_cell.angle_alpha   90.00
_cell.angle_beta   90.00
_cell.angle_gamma   90.00
#
_symmetry.space_group_name_H-M   'P 1'
#
loop_
_entity.id
_entity.type
_entity.pdbx_description
1 polymer ?
#
loop_
_entity_poly.entity_id
_entity_poly.type
_entity_poly.pdbx_seq_one_letter_code
_entity_poly.pdbx_strand_id
1 'polypeptide(L)'
;MKDKRHIPEEVDKTLDSFEGIQRASANPFLFTRVQARLQKEETNFWSQAFAFISRPAIAVAGVTIAIIINAAVFYESRSESVKNTQDEEQVFASEYNLSTNAIYDATVDQQ
;
A
#
# COMPACT_ATOMS: atom_id res chain seq x y z
N MET A 1 -38.09 -62.63 -33.90
CA MET A 1 -37.84 -61.85 -35.13
C MET A 1 -37.72 -60.39 -34.72
N LYS A 2 -36.53 -59.78 -34.86
CA LYS A 2 -36.33 -58.37 -34.50
C LYS A 2 -36.94 -57.53 -35.62
N ASP A 3 -37.95 -56.74 -35.27
CA ASP A 3 -38.78 -55.98 -36.19
C ASP A 3 -37.93 -54.95 -36.95
N LYS A 4 -37.97 -54.99 -38.29
CA LYS A 4 -37.14 -54.15 -39.17
C LYS A 4 -37.62 -52.69 -39.23
N ARG A 5 -38.73 -52.36 -38.55
CA ARG A 5 -39.35 -51.03 -38.53
C ARG A 5 -38.69 -50.03 -37.57
N HIS A 6 -37.74 -50.47 -36.74
CA HIS A 6 -37.08 -49.60 -35.76
C HIS A 6 -36.17 -48.53 -36.39
N ILE A 7 -35.51 -48.86 -37.51
CA ILE A 7 -34.59 -47.94 -38.19
C ILE A 7 -35.32 -46.69 -38.74
N PRO A 8 -36.41 -46.82 -39.53
CA PRO A 8 -37.13 -45.64 -40.02
C PRO A 8 -37.76 -44.84 -38.87
N GLU A 9 -38.25 -45.49 -37.82
CA GLU A 9 -38.83 -44.82 -36.65
C GLU A 9 -37.78 -43.99 -35.87
N GLU A 10 -36.56 -44.51 -35.72
CA GLU A 10 -35.47 -43.73 -35.12
C GLU A 10 -35.01 -42.58 -36.02
N VAL A 11 -35.00 -42.78 -37.35
CA VAL A 11 -34.65 -41.72 -38.31
C VAL A 11 -35.68 -40.58 -38.24
N ASP A 12 -36.97 -40.90 -38.28
CA ASP A 12 -38.05 -39.90 -38.16
C ASP A 12 -37.97 -39.17 -36.82
N LYS A 13 -37.76 -39.89 -35.71
CA LYS A 13 -37.57 -39.30 -34.39
C LYS A 13 -36.35 -38.37 -34.30
N THR A 14 -35.29 -38.69 -35.05
CA THR A 14 -34.09 -37.84 -35.10
C THR A 14 -34.36 -36.58 -35.91
N LEU A 15 -35.07 -36.68 -37.02
CA LEU A 15 -35.49 -35.53 -37.83
C LEU A 15 -36.45 -34.60 -37.06
N ASP A 16 -37.41 -35.16 -36.34
CA ASP A 16 -38.32 -34.41 -35.46
C ASP A 16 -37.57 -33.63 -34.36
N SER A 17 -36.41 -34.12 -33.91
CA SER A 17 -35.60 -33.42 -32.90
C SER A 17 -34.87 -32.18 -33.43
N PHE A 18 -34.69 -32.09 -34.75
CA PHE A 18 -34.13 -30.91 -35.42
C PHE A 18 -35.21 -29.87 -35.77
N GLU A 19 -36.49 -30.27 -35.76
CA GLU A 19 -37.60 -29.39 -36.06
C GLU A 19 -37.83 -28.41 -34.90
N GLY A 20 -37.65 -27.12 -35.17
CA GLY A 20 -37.70 -26.06 -34.14
C GLY A 20 -36.35 -25.61 -33.59
N ILE A 21 -35.22 -26.10 -34.13
CA ILE A 21 -33.92 -25.50 -33.85
C ILE A 21 -33.87 -24.10 -34.47
N GLN A 22 -34.09 -23.11 -33.63
CA GLN A 22 -33.88 -21.71 -33.95
C GLN A 22 -32.51 -21.28 -33.43
N ARG A 23 -31.84 -20.38 -34.16
CA ARG A 23 -30.57 -19.79 -33.72
C ARG A 23 -30.76 -19.25 -32.30
N ALA A 24 -30.02 -19.81 -31.34
CA ALA A 24 -30.03 -19.33 -29.97
C ALA A 24 -29.61 -17.85 -29.96
N SER A 25 -30.57 -16.96 -29.67
CA SER A 25 -30.26 -15.56 -29.44
C SER A 25 -29.72 -15.43 -28.03
N ALA A 26 -28.66 -14.64 -27.86
CA ALA A 26 -28.17 -14.31 -26.53
C ALA A 26 -29.32 -13.67 -25.75
N ASN A 27 -29.58 -14.14 -24.52
CA ASN A 27 -30.61 -13.54 -23.69
C ASN A 27 -30.29 -12.03 -23.52
N PRO A 28 -31.26 -11.13 -23.81
CA PRO A 28 -31.03 -9.69 -23.93
C PRO A 28 -30.46 -9.02 -22.67
N PHE A 29 -30.48 -9.70 -21.52
CA PHE A 29 -29.97 -9.20 -20.24
C PHE A 29 -28.73 -9.94 -19.72
N LEU A 30 -28.15 -10.86 -20.51
CA LEU A 30 -26.92 -11.57 -20.10
C LEU A 30 -25.78 -10.59 -19.84
N PHE A 31 -25.61 -9.60 -20.72
CA PHE A 31 -24.60 -8.58 -20.59
C PHE A 31 -24.74 -7.82 -19.26
N THR A 32 -25.94 -7.33 -18.96
CA THR A 32 -26.22 -6.60 -17.71
C THR A 32 -25.99 -7.46 -16.48
N ARG A 33 -26.38 -8.75 -16.50
CA ARG A 33 -26.19 -9.65 -15.36
C ARG A 33 -24.71 -9.98 -15.13
N VAL A 34 -23.93 -10.16 -16.20
CA VAL A 34 -22.48 -10.37 -16.10
C VAL A 34 -21.79 -9.11 -15.59
N GLN A 35 -22.13 -7.95 -16.15
CA GLN A 35 -21.58 -6.66 -15.73
C GLN A 35 -21.89 -6.34 -14.26
N ALA A 36 -23.10 -6.62 -13.79
CA ALA A 36 -23.48 -6.43 -12.39
C ALA A 36 -22.70 -7.35 -11.44
N ARG A 37 -22.35 -8.57 -11.86
CA ARG A 37 -21.51 -9.48 -11.06
C ARG A 37 -20.07 -8.98 -10.98
N LEU A 38 -19.51 -8.51 -12.08
CA LEU A 38 -18.15 -7.94 -12.13
C LEU A 38 -18.04 -6.67 -11.28
N GLN A 39 -18.98 -5.74 -11.40
CA GLN A 39 -18.99 -4.51 -10.58
C GLN A 39 -19.16 -4.80 -9.09
N LYS A 40 -19.93 -5.83 -8.72
CA LYS A 40 -20.10 -6.23 -7.32
C LYS A 40 -18.79 -6.73 -6.71
N GLU A 41 -17.94 -7.40 -7.49
CA GLU A 41 -16.61 -7.83 -7.04
C GLU A 41 -15.63 -6.66 -6.87
N GLU A 42 -15.74 -5.60 -7.69
CA GLU A 42 -14.93 -4.38 -7.54
C GLU A 42 -15.31 -3.54 -6.31
N THR A 43 -16.55 -3.67 -5.81
CA THR A 43 -16.99 -3.02 -4.56
C THR A 43 -16.52 -3.71 -3.28
N ASN A 44 -15.59 -4.66 -3.38
CA ASN A 44 -14.94 -5.27 -2.21
C ASN A 44 -14.21 -4.19 -1.41
N PHE A 45 -14.78 -3.81 -0.25
CA PHE A 45 -14.21 -3.15 0.93
C PHE A 45 -12.94 -2.28 0.79
N TRP A 46 -11.87 -2.77 0.18
CA TRP A 46 -10.70 -2.00 -0.26
C TRP A 46 -11.08 -0.78 -1.10
N SER A 47 -11.96 -0.92 -2.10
CA SER A 47 -12.44 0.20 -2.93
C SER A 47 -13.06 1.30 -2.06
N GLN A 48 -13.86 0.90 -1.07
CA GLN A 48 -14.51 1.82 -0.15
C GLN A 48 -13.54 2.44 0.86
N ALA A 49 -12.51 1.70 1.29
CA ALA A 49 -11.42 2.20 2.12
C ALA A 49 -10.53 3.21 1.37
N PHE A 50 -10.22 2.96 0.09
CA PHE A 50 -9.51 3.91 -0.77
C PHE A 50 -10.36 5.14 -1.09
N ALA A 51 -11.67 4.97 -1.32
CA ALA A 51 -12.61 6.08 -1.46
C ALA A 51 -12.71 6.92 -0.17
N PHE A 52 -12.55 6.29 1.00
CA PHE A 52 -12.55 6.98 2.29
C PHE A 52 -11.24 7.73 2.52
N ILE A 53 -10.09 7.11 2.25
CA ILE A 53 -8.75 7.74 2.37
C ILE A 53 -8.55 8.87 1.35
N SER A 54 -9.16 8.77 0.16
CA SER A 54 -9.12 9.83 -0.87
C SER A 54 -10.00 11.04 -0.55
N ARG A 55 -10.76 11.03 0.55
CA ARG A 55 -11.42 12.24 1.03
C ARG A 55 -10.37 13.23 1.55
N PRO A 56 -10.38 14.50 1.11
CA PRO A 56 -9.34 15.48 1.43
C PRO A 56 -9.17 15.67 2.95
N ALA A 57 -10.24 15.56 3.73
CA ALA A 57 -10.19 15.65 5.19
C ALA A 57 -9.37 14.52 5.85
N ILE A 58 -9.42 13.30 5.32
CA ILE A 58 -8.72 12.13 5.89
C ILE A 58 -7.25 12.11 5.48
N ALA A 59 -6.96 12.52 4.25
CA ALA A 59 -5.58 12.75 3.81
C ALA A 59 -4.86 13.79 4.69
N VAL A 60 -5.52 14.93 4.95
CA VAL A 60 -4.97 15.98 5.83
C VAL A 60 -4.79 15.47 7.26
N ALA A 61 -5.76 14.73 7.81
CA ALA A 61 -5.64 14.14 9.14
C ALA A 61 -4.45 13.15 9.23
N GLY A 62 -4.28 12.29 8.23
CA GLY A 62 -3.16 11.34 8.15
C GLY A 62 -1.80 12.04 8.07
N VAL A 63 -1.67 13.08 7.24
CA VAL A 63 -0.45 13.91 7.17
C VAL A 63 -0.19 14.60 8.50
N THR A 64 -1.23 15.14 9.15
CA THR A 64 -1.10 15.80 10.47
C THR A 64 -0.61 14.83 11.54
N ILE A 65 -1.15 13.61 11.57
CA ILE A 65 -0.70 12.55 12.49
C ILE A 65 0.76 12.18 12.22
N ALA A 66 1.15 12.02 10.95
CA ALA A 66 2.53 11.75 10.59
C ALA A 66 3.48 12.86 11.06
N ILE A 67 3.07 14.13 10.95
CA ILE A 67 3.84 15.27 11.46
C ILE A 67 3.97 15.21 12.99
N ILE A 68 2.87 14.92 13.71
CA ILE A 68 2.89 14.82 15.18
C ILE A 68 3.82 13.70 15.65
N ILE A 69 3.76 12.53 15.01
CA ILE A 69 4.65 11.39 15.34
C ILE A 69 6.11 11.77 15.11
N ASN A 70 6.43 12.34 13.95
CA ASN A 70 7.81 12.77 13.67
C ASN A 70 8.27 13.87 14.64
N ALA A 71 7.40 14.81 14.99
CA ALA A 71 7.70 15.84 15.98
C ALA A 71 7.92 15.24 17.37
N ALA A 72 7.09 14.29 17.81
CA ALA A 72 7.25 13.59 19.09
C ALA A 72 8.59 12.85 19.16
N VAL A 73 8.95 12.11 18.11
CA VAL A 73 10.26 11.44 17.99
C VAL A 73 11.40 12.46 18.06
N PHE A 74 11.26 13.61 17.38
CA PHE A 74 12.25 14.69 17.45
C PHE A 74 12.38 15.28 18.86
N TYR A 75 11.28 15.47 19.59
CA TYR A 75 11.30 15.98 20.97
C TYR A 75 11.88 14.96 21.97
N GLU A 76 11.55 13.67 21.82
CA GLU A 76 12.14 12.59 22.63
C GLU A 76 13.65 12.47 22.37
N SER A 77 14.06 12.54 21.10
CA SER A 77 15.48 12.56 20.69
C SER A 77 16.23 13.81 21.16
N ARG A 78 15.52 14.89 21.51
CA ARG A 78 16.12 16.11 22.09
C ARG A 78 16.20 16.05 23.62
N SER A 79 15.38 15.21 24.25
CA SER A 79 15.45 14.94 25.69
C SER A 79 16.64 14.07 26.07
N GLU A 80 17.08 13.20 25.15
CA GLU A 80 18.39 12.57 25.20
C GLU A 80 19.40 13.47 24.46
N SER A 81 20.06 14.35 25.22
CA SER A 81 21.23 15.13 24.78
C SER A 81 20.93 16.40 23.96
N VAL A 82 20.45 17.45 24.63
CA VAL A 82 21.11 18.76 24.44
C VAL A 82 22.31 18.80 25.39
N LYS A 83 23.33 17.98 25.09
CA LYS A 83 24.69 18.38 25.45
C LYS A 83 25.04 19.46 24.45
N ASN A 84 25.19 20.68 24.94
CA ASN A 84 25.65 21.83 24.18
C ASN A 84 26.85 21.42 23.33
N THR A 85 26.67 21.34 22.02
CA THR A 85 27.78 21.18 21.06
C THR A 85 28.78 22.34 21.19
N GLN A 86 28.32 23.50 21.70
CA GLN A 86 29.17 24.63 22.06
C GLN A 86 30.07 24.38 23.28
N ASP A 87 29.60 23.61 24.28
CA ASP A 87 30.42 23.31 25.46
C ASP A 87 31.50 22.28 25.10
N GLU A 88 31.21 21.31 24.22
CA GLU A 88 32.22 20.35 23.77
C GLU A 88 33.30 21.01 22.89
N GLU A 89 32.93 21.88 21.94
CA GLU A 89 33.90 22.64 21.15
C GLU A 89 34.73 23.61 21.99
N GLN A 90 34.11 24.29 22.97
CA GLN A 90 34.81 25.20 23.88
C GLN A 90 35.74 24.46 24.84
N VAL A 91 35.36 23.29 25.33
CA VAL A 91 36.22 22.43 26.17
C VAL A 91 37.42 21.93 25.35
N PHE A 92 37.21 21.44 24.12
CA PHE A 92 38.30 21.02 23.23
C PHE A 92 39.26 22.17 22.89
N ALA A 93 38.75 23.36 22.59
CA ALA A 93 39.57 24.53 22.32
C ALA A 93 40.35 24.98 23.57
N SER A 94 39.74 24.90 24.75
CA SER A 94 40.41 25.24 26.01
C SER A 94 41.54 24.27 26.34
N GLU A 95 41.37 22.97 26.07
CA GLU A 95 42.37 21.95 26.32
C GLU A 95 43.56 22.01 25.34
N TYR A 96 43.31 22.35 24.07
CA TYR A 96 44.37 22.60 23.08
C TYR A 96 45.19 23.86 23.43
N ASN A 97 44.53 24.92 23.90
CA ASN A 97 45.24 26.12 24.36
C ASN A 97 46.02 25.86 25.65
N LEU A 98 45.47 25.07 26.58
CA LEU A 98 46.15 24.75 27.84
C LEU A 98 47.40 23.87 27.61
N SER A 99 47.29 22.86 26.74
CA SER A 99 48.43 22.00 26.37
C SER A 99 49.54 22.79 25.68
N THR A 100 49.21 23.72 24.79
CA THR A 100 50.22 24.56 24.13
C THR A 100 50.97 25.43 25.15
N ASN A 101 50.27 26.06 26.10
CA ASN A 101 50.91 26.89 27.13
C ASN A 101 51.75 26.07 28.14
N ALA A 102 51.31 24.86 28.50
CA ALA A 102 52.06 24.00 29.42
C ALA A 102 53.41 23.52 28.85
N ILE A 103 53.53 23.35 27.52
CA ILE A 103 54.80 22.97 26.89
C ILE A 103 55.81 24.12 26.90
N TYR A 104 55.36 25.37 26.75
CA TYR A 104 56.25 26.54 26.87
C TYR A 104 56.70 26.78 28.32
N ASP A 105 55.82 26.58 29.30
CA ASP A 105 56.17 26.74 30.72
C ASP A 105 57.17 25.67 31.21
N ALA A 106 56.96 24.40 30.83
CA ALA A 106 57.84 23.29 31.21
C ALA A 106 59.26 23.36 30.62
N THR A 107 59.47 24.16 29.58
CA THR A 107 60.79 24.33 28.92
C THR A 107 61.52 25.60 29.34
N VAL A 108 60.81 26.58 29.91
CA VAL A 108 61.40 27.82 30.43
C VAL A 108 62.00 27.61 31.82
N ASP A 109 61.45 26.69 32.62
CA ASP A 109 61.93 26.38 33.98
C ASP A 109 63.17 25.45 34.04
N GLN A 110 63.72 25.05 32.88
CA GLN A 110 64.94 24.21 32.79
C GLN A 110 66.23 24.96 32.41
N GLN A 111 66.30 26.29 32.60
CA GLN A 111 67.55 27.06 32.45
C GLN A 111 68.07 27.64 33.77
#